data_AF-A0A519IK79-F1
#
_entry.id   AF-A0A519IK79-F1
#
_cell.length_a   1.000
_cell.length_b   1.000
_cell.length_c   1.000
_cell.angle_alpha   90.00
_cell.angle_beta   90.00
_cell.angle_gamma   90.00
#
_symmetry.space_group_name_H-M   'P 1'
#
loop_
_entity.id
_entity.type
_entity.pdbx_description
1 polymer ?
#
loop_
_entity_poly.entity_id
_entity_poly.type
_entity_poly.pdbx_seq_one_letter_code
_entity_poly.pdbx_strand_id
1 'polypeptide(L)'
;MISIGITEKLWDGVRPSSVKKTGLSEAIRAFAKVAPKSAPDLPKAYDDLDKAIDALCKAIAGAEAQVKKATDDKKGAAAKLKIWLKECEAARTTAATQRTQMGLIKAGVQAEGLAKARAGDLDDAIKAAQKLLTDITGKKVSDPKTIAVALQELRNVARDCLKWSQKDSFPDMIRTQQAVLAWGVDAAKVPMAASAKAMKARVVVLQQEIEKARIAAEKSLEATSKNRSGGAADAAKDLVKEYRALAADIKSRLAQAKKFSVQAKSLG
;
A
#
# COMPACT_ATOMS: atom_id res chain seq x y z
N MET A 1 -5.98 18.52 -16.71
CA MET A 1 -7.08 19.29 -16.08
C MET A 1 -8.38 18.76 -16.66
N ILE A 2 -9.40 18.54 -15.83
CA ILE A 2 -10.72 18.12 -16.32
C ILE A 2 -11.35 19.35 -16.98
N SER A 3 -11.48 19.34 -18.30
CA SER A 3 -11.90 20.50 -19.08
C SER A 3 -13.09 20.14 -19.94
N ILE A 4 -14.21 20.81 -19.71
CA ILE A 4 -15.40 20.77 -20.56
C ILE A 4 -15.74 22.22 -20.88
N GLY A 5 -15.71 22.59 -22.16
CA GLY A 5 -15.78 23.99 -22.60
C GLY A 5 -17.19 24.56 -22.71
N ILE A 6 -18.23 23.73 -22.54
CA ILE A 6 -19.62 24.16 -22.64
C ILE A 6 -20.02 25.07 -21.48
N THR A 7 -20.69 26.17 -21.81
CA THR A 7 -21.31 27.08 -20.83
C THR A 7 -22.73 27.39 -21.27
N GLU A 8 -23.55 27.89 -20.34
CA GLU A 8 -24.94 28.27 -20.65
C GLU A 8 -25.00 29.33 -21.77
N LYS A 9 -24.12 30.34 -21.71
CA LYS A 9 -23.99 31.37 -22.75
C LYS A 9 -23.62 30.78 -24.11
N LEU A 10 -22.72 29.80 -24.16
CA LEU A 10 -22.35 29.13 -25.41
C LEU A 10 -23.51 28.30 -25.96
N TRP A 11 -24.22 27.59 -25.09
CA TRP A 11 -25.40 26.81 -25.49
C TRP A 11 -26.51 27.71 -26.03
N ASP A 12 -26.92 28.74 -25.31
CA ASP A 12 -27.94 29.69 -25.77
C ASP A 12 -27.53 30.41 -27.06
N GLY A 13 -26.22 30.64 -27.23
CA GLY A 13 -25.66 31.26 -28.43
C GLY A 13 -25.85 30.43 -29.70
N VAL A 14 -25.88 29.09 -29.60
CA VAL A 14 -25.99 28.18 -30.76
C VAL A 14 -27.31 27.44 -30.85
N ARG A 15 -28.08 27.33 -29.77
CA ARG A 15 -29.34 26.56 -29.69
C ARG A 15 -30.34 27.01 -30.78
N PRO A 16 -30.89 26.07 -31.58
CA PRO A 16 -31.99 26.37 -32.49
C PRO A 16 -33.22 26.86 -31.73
N SER A 17 -33.96 27.82 -32.29
CA SER A 17 -35.11 28.44 -31.63
C SER A 17 -36.27 27.47 -31.40
N SER A 18 -36.37 26.43 -32.24
CA SER A 18 -37.35 25.34 -32.14
C SER A 18 -37.06 24.37 -30.99
N VAL A 19 -35.81 24.30 -30.51
CA VAL A 19 -35.38 23.39 -29.45
C VAL A 19 -35.57 24.07 -28.09
N LYS A 20 -36.62 23.67 -27.37
CA LYS A 20 -36.95 24.18 -26.03
C LYS A 20 -36.87 23.06 -24.99
N LYS A 21 -36.37 23.38 -23.78
CA LYS A 21 -36.30 22.49 -22.61
C LYS A 21 -35.50 21.18 -22.82
N THR A 22 -34.19 21.30 -23.00
CA THR A 22 -33.29 20.13 -23.13
C THR A 22 -32.70 19.63 -21.80
N GLY A 23 -32.92 20.34 -20.69
CA GLY A 23 -32.23 20.09 -19.41
C GLY A 23 -30.72 20.40 -19.43
N LEU A 24 -30.17 20.81 -20.59
CA LEU A 24 -28.74 21.05 -20.76
C LEU A 24 -28.23 22.22 -19.92
N SER A 25 -28.98 23.32 -19.82
CA SER A 25 -28.59 24.45 -18.95
C SER A 25 -28.52 24.06 -17.48
N GLU A 26 -29.42 23.21 -17.00
CA GLU A 26 -29.41 22.71 -15.62
C GLU A 26 -28.20 21.79 -15.37
N ALA A 27 -27.90 20.89 -16.30
CA ALA A 27 -26.74 20.02 -16.24
C ALA A 27 -25.41 20.81 -16.27
N ILE A 28 -25.31 21.86 -17.09
CA ILE A 28 -24.16 22.77 -17.13
C ILE A 28 -23.96 23.43 -15.76
N ARG A 29 -25.02 23.97 -15.15
CA ARG A 29 -24.95 24.61 -13.83
C ARG A 29 -24.60 23.60 -12.73
N ALA A 30 -25.15 22.39 -12.78
CA ALA A 30 -24.84 21.33 -11.83
C ALA A 30 -23.35 20.92 -11.92
N PHE A 31 -22.84 20.72 -13.13
CA PHE A 31 -21.42 20.46 -13.36
C PHE A 31 -20.55 21.62 -12.85
N ALA A 32 -20.88 22.87 -13.18
CA ALA A 32 -20.10 24.04 -12.75
C ALA A 32 -19.98 24.19 -11.21
N LYS A 33 -20.95 23.67 -10.43
CA LYS A 33 -20.89 23.68 -8.96
C LYS A 33 -19.88 22.69 -8.39
N VAL A 34 -19.65 21.58 -9.07
CA VAL A 34 -18.76 20.50 -8.59
C VAL A 34 -17.46 20.41 -9.36
N ALA A 35 -17.37 21.04 -10.54
CA ALA A 35 -16.18 21.13 -11.38
C ALA A 35 -15.06 21.79 -10.58
N PRO A 36 -14.05 21.02 -10.14
CA PRO A 36 -13.10 21.52 -9.18
C PRO A 36 -12.04 22.33 -9.94
N LYS A 37 -11.60 23.46 -9.35
CA LYS A 37 -10.51 24.27 -9.93
C LYS A 37 -9.16 23.52 -9.93
N SER A 38 -9.03 22.51 -9.06
CA SER A 38 -7.88 21.61 -8.92
C SER A 38 -8.37 20.16 -8.77
N ALA A 39 -7.46 19.18 -8.82
CA ALA A 39 -7.84 17.79 -8.55
C ALA A 39 -8.45 17.66 -7.13
N PRO A 40 -9.62 16.99 -6.96
CA PRO A 40 -10.17 16.72 -5.64
C PRO A 40 -9.23 15.90 -4.76
N ASP A 41 -9.35 16.07 -3.44
CA ASP A 41 -8.53 15.40 -2.44
C ASP A 41 -9.28 14.31 -1.67
N LEU A 42 -10.56 14.08 -1.99
CA LEU A 42 -11.45 13.10 -1.37
C LEU A 42 -12.10 12.18 -2.43
N PRO A 43 -12.31 10.88 -2.14
CA PRO A 43 -12.96 9.95 -3.08
C PRO A 43 -14.37 10.41 -3.48
N LYS A 44 -15.16 10.86 -2.49
CA LYS A 44 -16.54 11.30 -2.70
C LYS A 44 -16.65 12.47 -3.68
N ALA A 45 -15.68 13.38 -3.68
CA ALA A 45 -15.66 14.49 -4.62
C ALA A 45 -15.44 14.02 -6.07
N TYR A 46 -14.69 12.93 -6.28
CA TYR A 46 -14.60 12.29 -7.60
C TYR A 46 -15.88 11.56 -7.98
N ASP A 47 -16.59 10.94 -7.02
CA ASP A 47 -17.89 10.32 -7.28
C ASP A 47 -18.95 11.35 -7.69
N ASP A 48 -18.99 12.48 -7.00
CA ASP A 48 -19.90 13.59 -7.31
C ASP A 48 -19.56 14.24 -8.66
N LEU A 49 -18.27 14.33 -8.98
CA LEU A 49 -17.81 14.81 -10.29
C LEU A 49 -18.17 13.84 -11.43
N ASP A 50 -17.99 12.52 -11.25
CA ASP A 50 -18.39 11.52 -12.27
C ASP A 50 -19.90 11.58 -12.53
N LYS A 51 -20.72 11.69 -11.48
CA LYS A 51 -22.18 11.85 -11.60
C LYS A 51 -22.56 13.10 -12.38
N ALA A 52 -21.89 14.22 -12.10
CA ALA A 52 -22.17 15.47 -12.81
C ALA A 52 -21.72 15.43 -14.28
N ILE A 53 -20.57 14.80 -14.58
CA ILE A 53 -20.12 14.57 -15.96
C ILE A 53 -21.09 13.65 -16.69
N ASP A 54 -21.55 12.55 -16.07
CA ASP A 54 -22.51 11.62 -16.67
C ASP A 54 -23.87 12.29 -16.95
N ALA A 55 -24.38 13.09 -16.01
CA ALA A 55 -25.59 13.88 -16.20
C ALA A 55 -25.43 14.88 -17.36
N LEU A 56 -24.27 15.53 -17.47
CA LEU A 56 -23.96 16.45 -18.57
C LEU A 56 -23.87 15.71 -19.91
N CYS A 57 -23.19 14.56 -19.99
CA CYS A 57 -23.16 13.70 -21.17
C CYS A 57 -24.57 13.34 -21.65
N LYS A 58 -25.44 12.89 -20.74
CA LYS A 58 -26.82 12.52 -21.04
C LYS A 58 -27.64 13.70 -21.55
N ALA A 59 -27.48 14.87 -20.93
CA ALA A 59 -28.15 16.09 -21.36
C ALA A 59 -27.67 16.57 -22.74
N ILE A 60 -26.37 16.45 -23.03
CA ILE A 60 -25.80 16.76 -24.36
C ILE A 60 -26.33 15.79 -25.41
N ALA A 61 -26.34 14.49 -25.14
CA ALA A 61 -26.86 13.48 -26.06
C ALA A 61 -28.37 13.68 -26.33
N GLY A 62 -29.14 13.99 -25.28
CA GLY A 62 -30.56 14.33 -25.41
C GLY A 62 -30.79 15.59 -26.23
N ALA A 63 -30.00 16.64 -26.01
CA ALA A 63 -30.04 17.87 -26.81
C ALA A 63 -29.64 17.60 -28.28
N GLU A 64 -28.62 16.78 -28.53
CA GLU A 64 -28.18 16.42 -29.88
C GLU A 64 -29.29 15.71 -30.66
N ALA A 65 -29.99 14.77 -30.00
CA ALA A 65 -31.11 14.06 -30.61
C ALA A 65 -32.29 14.98 -30.99
N GLN A 66 -32.52 16.05 -30.21
CA GLN A 66 -33.53 17.06 -30.54
C GLN A 66 -33.06 18.01 -31.65
N VAL A 67 -31.81 18.49 -31.59
CA VAL A 67 -31.24 19.39 -32.60
C VAL A 67 -31.14 18.71 -33.96
N LYS A 68 -30.85 17.41 -34.04
CA LYS A 68 -30.86 16.66 -35.31
C LYS A 68 -32.20 16.66 -36.03
N LYS A 69 -33.30 16.88 -35.31
CA LYS A 69 -34.66 16.97 -35.87
C LYS A 69 -35.07 18.41 -36.18
N ALA A 70 -34.29 19.40 -35.74
CA ALA A 70 -34.56 20.81 -35.95
C ALA A 70 -34.13 21.23 -37.36
N THR A 71 -35.03 21.89 -38.09
CA THR A 71 -34.75 22.42 -39.43
C THR A 71 -34.09 23.80 -39.39
N ASP A 72 -34.03 24.44 -38.21
CA ASP A 72 -33.48 25.77 -37.97
C ASP A 72 -32.09 25.77 -37.30
N ASP A 73 -31.29 24.71 -37.44
CA ASP A 73 -29.89 24.66 -36.95
C ASP A 73 -28.93 25.51 -37.81
N LYS A 74 -29.13 26.82 -37.81
CA LYS A 74 -28.34 27.79 -38.60
C LYS A 74 -26.94 28.04 -38.03
N LYS A 75 -26.69 27.64 -36.78
CA LYS A 75 -25.45 27.94 -36.04
C LYS A 75 -24.59 26.70 -35.78
N GLY A 76 -24.98 25.54 -36.31
CA GLY A 76 -24.21 24.29 -36.19
C GLY A 76 -24.21 23.71 -34.77
N ALA A 77 -25.32 23.82 -34.06
CA ALA A 77 -25.50 23.28 -32.71
C ALA A 77 -25.27 21.76 -32.66
N ALA A 78 -25.68 21.00 -33.67
CA ALA A 78 -25.46 19.54 -33.70
C ALA A 78 -23.96 19.21 -33.67
N ALA A 79 -23.16 19.93 -34.46
CA ALA A 79 -21.71 19.75 -34.51
C ALA A 79 -21.04 20.15 -33.19
N LYS A 80 -21.49 21.24 -32.56
CA LYS A 80 -20.99 21.70 -31.25
C LYS A 80 -21.31 20.72 -30.13
N LEU A 81 -22.54 20.19 -30.09
CA LEU A 81 -22.94 19.17 -29.11
C LEU A 81 -22.10 17.91 -29.23
N LYS A 82 -21.79 17.45 -30.45
CA LYS A 82 -20.89 16.32 -30.68
C LYS A 82 -19.47 16.56 -30.16
N ILE A 83 -18.96 17.78 -30.27
CA ILE A 83 -17.64 18.17 -29.71
C ILE A 83 -17.70 18.15 -28.18
N TRP A 84 -18.71 18.79 -27.59
CA TRP A 84 -18.85 18.82 -26.13
C TRP A 84 -19.09 17.43 -25.52
N LEU A 85 -19.77 16.53 -26.23
CA LEU A 85 -19.91 15.14 -25.80
C LEU A 85 -18.55 14.45 -25.68
N LYS A 86 -17.69 14.59 -26.69
CA LYS A 86 -16.31 14.07 -26.65
C LYS A 86 -15.48 14.70 -25.53
N GLU A 87 -15.66 15.99 -25.25
CA GLU A 87 -15.01 16.64 -24.11
C GLU A 87 -15.47 16.03 -22.78
N CYS A 88 -16.76 15.73 -22.63
CA CYS A 88 -17.28 15.07 -21.43
C CYS A 88 -16.73 13.65 -21.26
N GLU A 89 -16.65 12.86 -22.33
CA GLU A 89 -16.04 11.51 -22.32
C GLU A 89 -14.55 11.56 -21.94
N ALA A 90 -13.81 12.52 -22.49
CA ALA A 90 -12.40 12.74 -22.15
C ALA A 90 -12.24 13.22 -20.70
N ALA A 91 -13.13 14.11 -20.23
CA ALA A 91 -13.18 14.58 -18.85
C ALA A 91 -13.43 13.43 -17.86
N ARG A 92 -14.32 12.49 -18.20
CA ARG A 92 -14.59 11.29 -17.40
C ARG A 92 -13.34 10.41 -17.26
N THR A 93 -12.67 10.12 -18.37
CA THR A 93 -11.43 9.34 -18.40
C THR A 93 -10.32 10.02 -17.58
N THR A 94 -10.23 11.35 -17.69
CA THR A 94 -9.29 12.16 -16.91
C THR A 94 -9.62 12.11 -15.42
N ALA A 95 -10.89 12.22 -15.04
CA ALA A 95 -11.34 12.15 -13.65
C ALA A 95 -11.02 10.80 -13.01
N ALA A 96 -11.27 9.70 -13.71
CA ALA A 96 -10.94 8.35 -13.27
C ALA A 96 -9.42 8.16 -13.08
N THR A 97 -8.62 8.67 -14.02
CA THR A 97 -7.15 8.64 -13.94
C THR A 97 -6.65 9.44 -12.74
N GLN A 98 -7.14 10.66 -12.56
CA GLN A 98 -6.77 11.52 -11.43
C GLN A 98 -7.20 10.94 -10.08
N ARG A 99 -8.40 10.35 -9.99
CA ARG A 99 -8.85 9.63 -8.78
C ARG A 99 -7.88 8.52 -8.40
N THR A 100 -7.48 7.71 -9.38
CA THR A 100 -6.55 6.60 -9.16
C THR A 100 -5.19 7.13 -8.69
N GLN A 101 -4.65 8.16 -9.35
CA GLN A 101 -3.38 8.77 -8.97
C GLN A 101 -3.43 9.37 -7.55
N MET A 102 -4.49 10.09 -7.21
CA MET A 102 -4.68 10.66 -5.87
C MET A 102 -4.79 9.56 -4.82
N GLY A 103 -5.54 8.49 -5.11
CA GLY A 103 -5.64 7.33 -4.23
C GLY A 103 -4.29 6.65 -3.98
N LEU A 104 -3.47 6.47 -5.02
CA LEU A 104 -2.12 5.92 -4.89
C LEU A 104 -1.21 6.82 -4.05
N ILE A 105 -1.31 8.15 -4.20
CA ILE A 105 -0.56 9.11 -3.38
C ILE A 105 -0.99 9.02 -1.92
N LYS A 106 -2.29 9.06 -1.64
CA LYS A 106 -2.83 8.99 -0.26
C LYS A 106 -2.47 7.66 0.41
N ALA A 107 -2.59 6.54 -0.31
CA ALA A 107 -2.18 5.22 0.15
C ALA A 107 -0.66 5.15 0.41
N GLY A 108 0.15 5.70 -0.49
CA GLY A 108 1.61 5.78 -0.34
C GLY A 108 2.04 6.59 0.89
N VAL A 109 1.40 7.75 1.14
CA VAL A 109 1.66 8.59 2.32
C VAL A 109 1.32 7.85 3.60
N GLN A 110 0.16 7.17 3.66
CA GLN A 110 -0.21 6.37 4.84
C GLN A 110 0.78 5.21 5.06
N ALA A 111 1.13 4.50 3.99
CA ALA A 111 2.08 3.40 4.06
C ALA A 111 3.47 3.86 4.53
N GLU A 112 3.92 5.05 4.11
CA GLU A 112 5.16 5.65 4.59
C GLU A 112 5.13 5.95 6.09
N GLY A 113 4.03 6.51 6.61
CA GLY A 113 3.85 6.76 8.04
C GLY A 113 3.96 5.48 8.88
N LEU A 114 3.29 4.41 8.43
CA LEU A 114 3.37 3.11 9.10
C LEU A 114 4.77 2.48 8.99
N ALA A 115 5.40 2.56 7.82
CA ALA A 115 6.75 2.05 7.63
C ALA A 115 7.76 2.79 8.52
N LYS A 116 7.60 4.09 8.76
CA LYS A 116 8.42 4.85 9.72
C LYS A 116 8.25 4.35 11.15
N ALA A 117 7.01 4.11 11.59
CA ALA A 117 6.76 3.52 12.90
C ALA A 117 7.44 2.15 13.05
N ARG A 118 7.32 1.28 12.04
CA ARG A 118 8.01 -0.02 12.02
C ARG A 118 9.53 0.09 11.98
N ALA A 119 10.08 1.09 11.29
CA ALA A 119 11.51 1.34 11.30
C ALA A 119 12.00 1.75 12.71
N GLY A 120 11.18 2.49 13.47
CA GLY A 120 11.38 2.78 14.89
C GLY A 120 11.34 1.54 15.77
N ASP A 121 10.32 0.68 15.61
CA ASP A 121 10.23 -0.62 16.32
C ASP A 121 11.48 -1.47 16.07
N LEU A 122 12.02 -1.46 14.84
CA LEU A 122 13.24 -2.16 14.45
C LEU A 122 14.48 -1.57 15.14
N ASP A 123 14.55 -0.24 15.28
CA ASP A 123 15.62 0.45 16.02
C ASP A 123 15.67 0.02 17.47
N ASP A 124 14.51 0.01 18.10
CA ASP A 124 14.39 -0.34 19.51
C ASP A 124 14.63 -1.83 19.74
N ALA A 125 14.22 -2.69 18.81
CA ALA A 125 14.56 -4.11 18.83
C ALA A 125 16.07 -4.35 18.71
N ILE A 126 16.80 -3.60 17.89
CA ILE A 126 18.28 -3.72 17.80
C ILE A 126 18.90 -3.38 19.15
N LYS A 127 18.50 -2.27 19.77
CA LYS A 127 18.99 -1.88 21.10
C LYS A 127 18.62 -2.92 22.16
N ALA A 128 17.40 -3.45 22.12
CA ALA A 128 16.95 -4.49 23.04
C ALA A 128 17.74 -5.79 22.88
N ALA A 129 18.08 -6.19 21.65
CA ALA A 129 18.93 -7.35 21.38
C ALA A 129 20.36 -7.17 21.94
N GLN A 130 20.95 -5.98 21.76
CA GLN A 130 22.26 -5.63 22.32
C GLN A 130 22.24 -5.60 23.85
N LYS A 131 21.17 -5.07 24.44
CA LYS A 131 20.96 -5.08 25.90
C LYS A 131 20.82 -6.51 26.42
N LEU A 132 20.00 -7.34 25.78
CA LEU A 132 19.83 -8.75 26.15
C LEU A 132 21.16 -9.50 26.12
N LEU A 133 21.97 -9.29 25.08
CA LEU A 133 23.33 -9.84 25.01
C LEU A 133 24.18 -9.42 26.22
N THR A 134 24.18 -8.13 26.55
CA THR A 134 24.92 -7.56 27.68
C THR A 134 24.43 -8.12 29.02
N ASP A 135 23.13 -8.26 29.21
CA ASP A 135 22.56 -8.76 30.45
C ASP A 135 22.81 -10.27 30.61
N ILE A 136 22.83 -11.05 29.53
CA ILE A 136 23.23 -12.48 29.56
C ILE A 136 24.72 -12.62 29.92
N THR A 137 25.61 -11.88 29.27
CA THR A 137 27.06 -11.98 29.52
C THR A 137 27.43 -11.43 30.90
N GLY A 138 26.72 -10.41 31.37
CA GLY A 138 26.84 -9.85 32.72
C GLY A 138 26.13 -10.65 33.80
N LYS A 139 25.55 -11.83 33.49
CA LYS A 139 24.80 -12.70 34.42
C LYS A 139 23.62 -12.00 35.13
N LYS A 140 23.04 -10.96 34.50
CA LYS A 140 21.88 -10.22 35.00
C LYS A 140 20.54 -10.86 34.59
N VAL A 141 20.53 -11.66 33.51
CA VAL A 141 19.39 -12.53 33.18
C VAL A 141 19.78 -13.98 33.44
N SER A 142 19.09 -14.62 34.39
CA SER A 142 19.36 -16.01 34.79
C SER A 142 18.31 -17.00 34.30
N ASP A 143 17.08 -16.55 34.02
CA ASP A 143 15.98 -17.43 33.62
C ASP A 143 15.96 -17.70 32.09
N PRO A 144 16.15 -18.96 31.65
CA PRO A 144 16.12 -19.33 30.23
C PRO A 144 14.78 -19.04 29.55
N LYS A 145 13.66 -19.11 30.28
CA LYS A 145 12.33 -18.86 29.71
C LYS A 145 12.19 -17.39 29.31
N THR A 146 12.60 -16.48 30.18
CA THR A 146 12.63 -15.04 29.92
C THR A 146 13.50 -14.71 28.69
N ILE A 147 14.68 -15.33 28.58
CA ILE A 147 15.57 -15.15 27.42
C ILE A 147 14.91 -15.66 26.13
N ALA A 148 14.27 -16.84 26.18
CA ALA A 148 13.61 -17.44 25.01
C ALA A 148 12.45 -16.57 24.51
N VAL A 149 11.63 -16.01 25.41
CA VAL A 149 10.53 -15.11 25.06
C VAL A 149 11.07 -13.83 24.41
N ALA A 150 12.07 -13.19 25.02
CA ALA A 150 12.68 -11.97 24.47
C ALA A 150 13.27 -12.22 23.06
N LEU A 151 13.99 -13.33 22.87
CA LEU A 151 14.51 -13.70 21.54
C LEU A 151 13.40 -13.95 20.52
N GLN A 152 12.26 -14.53 20.93
CA GLN A 152 11.13 -14.77 20.04
C GLN A 152 10.43 -13.45 19.64
N GLU A 153 10.26 -12.52 20.57
CA GLU A 153 9.72 -11.19 20.30
C GLU A 153 10.59 -10.43 19.29
N LEU A 154 11.91 -10.42 19.49
CA LEU A 154 12.86 -9.82 18.56
C LEU A 154 12.80 -10.44 17.17
N ARG A 155 12.67 -11.77 17.08
CA ARG A 155 12.48 -12.47 15.79
C ARG A 155 11.17 -12.11 15.12
N ASN A 156 10.10 -11.89 15.88
CA ASN A 156 8.82 -11.44 15.33
C ASN A 156 8.97 -10.03 14.71
N VAL A 157 9.63 -9.09 15.41
CA VAL A 157 9.92 -7.76 14.85
C VAL A 157 10.74 -7.86 13.56
N ALA A 158 11.80 -8.68 13.55
CA ALA A 158 12.61 -8.90 12.35
C ALA A 158 11.78 -9.46 11.18
N ARG A 159 10.88 -10.42 11.44
CA ARG A 159 10.00 -11.03 10.44
C ARG A 159 9.03 -10.01 9.86
N ASP A 160 8.38 -9.23 10.70
CA ASP A 160 7.37 -8.27 10.26
C ASP A 160 8.02 -7.12 9.49
N CYS A 161 9.15 -6.58 9.97
CA CYS A 161 9.91 -5.57 9.25
C CYS A 161 10.45 -6.10 7.90
N LEU A 162 10.81 -7.39 7.83
CA LEU A 162 11.19 -8.03 6.57
C LEU A 162 10.03 -8.05 5.58
N LYS A 163 8.82 -8.43 6.01
CA LYS A 163 7.62 -8.42 5.17
C LYS A 163 7.30 -7.02 4.63
N TRP A 164 7.45 -5.99 5.46
CA TRP A 164 7.29 -4.60 5.03
C TRP A 164 8.33 -4.19 3.97
N SER A 165 9.56 -4.69 4.08
CA SER A 165 10.67 -4.34 3.18
C SER A 165 10.71 -5.11 1.85
N GLN A 166 9.86 -6.12 1.69
CA GLN A 166 9.82 -7.00 0.53
C GLN A 166 8.71 -6.59 -0.44
N LYS A 167 9.06 -6.47 -1.73
CA LYS A 167 8.13 -6.06 -2.79
C LYS A 167 6.90 -6.98 -2.87
N ASP A 168 7.09 -8.28 -2.66
CA ASP A 168 6.04 -9.28 -2.86
C ASP A 168 5.04 -9.32 -1.69
N SER A 169 5.48 -9.02 -0.46
CA SER A 169 4.62 -9.03 0.74
C SER A 169 4.14 -7.65 1.17
N PHE A 170 4.77 -6.56 0.72
CA PHE A 170 4.32 -5.21 1.04
C PHE A 170 2.84 -4.94 0.66
N PRO A 171 2.34 -5.37 -0.51
CA PRO A 171 0.93 -5.20 -0.87
C PRO A 171 -0.03 -5.82 0.15
N ASP A 172 0.28 -7.00 0.69
CA ASP A 172 -0.54 -7.66 1.70
C ASP A 172 -0.56 -6.87 3.02
N MET A 173 0.55 -6.22 3.39
CA MET A 173 0.65 -5.40 4.61
C MET A 173 -0.20 -4.12 4.55
N ILE A 174 -0.44 -3.60 3.33
CA ILE A 174 -1.17 -2.36 3.14
C ILE A 174 -2.60 -2.54 2.60
N ARG A 175 -2.99 -3.75 2.16
CA ARG A 175 -4.28 -4.00 1.52
C ARG A 175 -5.48 -3.58 2.38
N THR A 176 -5.37 -3.72 3.69
CA THR A 176 -6.43 -3.39 4.66
C THR A 176 -6.36 -1.96 5.18
N GLN A 177 -5.42 -1.14 4.70
CA GLN A 177 -5.24 0.22 5.18
C GLN A 177 -6.36 1.13 4.68
N GLN A 178 -6.76 2.07 5.54
CA GLN A 178 -7.92 2.92 5.28
C GLN A 178 -7.84 3.66 3.95
N ALA A 179 -6.67 4.19 3.55
CA ALA A 179 -6.53 4.89 2.28
C ALA A 179 -6.65 3.93 1.07
N VAL A 180 -6.16 2.69 1.17
CA VAL A 180 -6.31 1.70 0.11
C VAL A 180 -7.79 1.36 -0.09
N LEU A 181 -8.50 1.08 1.01
CA LEU A 181 -9.92 0.73 0.99
C LEU A 181 -10.80 1.91 0.56
N ALA A 182 -10.58 3.10 1.12
CA ALA A 182 -11.39 4.29 0.85
C ALA A 182 -11.24 4.80 -0.58
N TRP A 183 -10.06 4.65 -1.17
CA TRP A 183 -9.80 5.05 -2.56
C TRP A 183 -10.01 3.92 -3.57
N GLY A 184 -10.20 2.68 -3.11
CA GLY A 184 -10.39 1.50 -3.97
C GLY A 184 -9.19 1.22 -4.88
N VAL A 185 -7.97 1.58 -4.44
CA VAL A 185 -6.76 1.39 -5.25
C VAL A 185 -6.18 -0.01 -5.06
N ASP A 186 -5.55 -0.53 -6.11
CA ASP A 186 -4.82 -1.80 -6.04
C ASP A 186 -3.55 -1.63 -5.18
N ALA A 187 -3.48 -2.38 -4.08
CA ALA A 187 -2.33 -2.39 -3.16
C ALA A 187 -1.01 -2.74 -3.87
N ALA A 188 -1.04 -3.55 -4.93
CA ALA A 188 0.16 -3.91 -5.70
C ALA A 188 0.73 -2.73 -6.50
N LYS A 189 -0.08 -1.70 -6.77
CA LYS A 189 0.32 -0.49 -7.49
C LYS A 189 0.77 0.64 -6.56
N VAL A 190 0.56 0.50 -5.25
CA VAL A 190 1.01 1.51 -4.28
C VAL A 190 2.54 1.47 -4.21
N PRO A 191 3.23 2.62 -4.38
CA PRO A 191 4.67 2.67 -4.28
C PRO A 191 5.15 2.18 -2.91
N MET A 192 6.15 1.29 -2.91
CA MET A 192 6.75 0.82 -1.67
C MET A 192 7.43 1.98 -0.93
N ALA A 193 7.05 2.15 0.33
CA ALA A 193 7.54 3.20 1.23
C ALA A 193 9.07 3.26 1.26
N ALA A 194 9.63 4.46 1.28
CA ALA A 194 11.07 4.69 1.37
C ALA A 194 11.62 4.14 2.68
N SER A 195 10.92 4.37 3.79
CA SER A 195 11.28 3.81 5.09
C SER A 195 11.23 2.28 5.09
N ALA A 196 10.30 1.66 4.35
CA ALA A 196 10.24 0.22 4.21
C ALA A 196 11.44 -0.36 3.43
N LYS A 197 11.88 0.33 2.37
CA LYS A 197 13.11 -0.03 1.64
C LYS A 197 14.33 0.01 2.56
N ALA A 198 14.44 1.06 3.38
CA ALA A 198 15.56 1.25 4.29
C ALA A 198 15.63 0.18 5.40
N MET A 199 14.48 -0.34 5.86
CA MET A 199 14.42 -1.40 6.87
C MET A 199 15.18 -2.67 6.47
N LYS A 200 15.27 -3.00 5.17
CA LYS A 200 15.88 -4.26 4.71
C LYS A 200 17.31 -4.46 5.21
N ALA A 201 18.14 -3.41 5.16
CA ALA A 201 19.52 -3.47 5.66
C ALA A 201 19.56 -3.63 7.19
N ARG A 202 18.62 -2.99 7.88
CA ARG A 202 18.59 -2.96 9.35
C ARG A 202 18.02 -4.25 9.96
N VAL A 203 17.13 -4.93 9.24
CA VAL A 203 16.68 -6.28 9.59
C VAL A 203 17.87 -7.24 9.68
N VAL A 204 18.85 -7.12 8.77
CA VAL A 204 20.08 -7.94 8.82
C VAL A 204 20.86 -7.67 10.10
N VAL A 205 20.98 -6.40 10.51
CA VAL A 205 21.63 -6.03 11.78
C VAL A 205 20.91 -6.65 12.96
N LEU A 206 19.58 -6.53 13.03
CA LEU A 206 18.80 -7.17 14.10
C LEU A 206 18.99 -8.69 14.12
N GLN A 207 18.99 -9.35 12.96
CA GLN A 207 19.22 -10.80 12.88
C GLN A 207 20.61 -11.20 13.42
N GLN A 208 21.64 -10.39 13.17
CA GLN A 208 22.99 -10.62 13.70
C GLN A 208 23.02 -10.45 15.22
N GLU A 209 22.38 -9.41 15.76
CA GLU A 209 22.33 -9.18 17.21
C GLU A 209 21.52 -10.27 17.95
N ILE A 210 20.39 -10.70 17.37
CA ILE A 210 19.62 -11.86 17.87
C ILE A 210 20.50 -13.11 17.92
N GLU A 211 21.31 -13.35 16.89
CA GLU A 211 22.19 -14.52 16.83
C GLU A 211 23.30 -14.46 17.90
N LYS A 212 23.90 -13.29 18.11
CA LYS A 212 24.87 -13.09 19.20
C LYS A 212 24.25 -13.37 20.57
N ALA A 213 23.06 -12.80 20.84
CA ALA A 213 22.34 -13.03 22.09
C ALA A 213 21.96 -14.50 22.27
N ARG A 214 21.53 -15.19 21.20
CA ARG A 214 21.26 -16.64 21.20
C ARG A 214 22.50 -17.44 21.59
N ILE A 215 23.65 -17.18 20.95
CA ILE A 215 24.90 -17.88 21.26
C ILE A 215 25.33 -17.63 22.72
N ALA A 216 25.18 -16.41 23.23
CA ALA A 216 25.49 -16.10 24.62
C ALA A 216 24.56 -16.85 25.59
N ALA A 217 23.26 -16.92 25.28
CA ALA A 217 22.28 -17.68 26.06
C ALA A 217 22.64 -19.17 26.12
N GLU A 218 23.02 -19.76 24.98
CA GLU A 218 23.45 -21.16 24.93
C GLU A 218 24.69 -21.42 25.77
N LYS A 219 25.71 -20.56 25.69
CA LYS A 219 26.92 -20.68 26.51
C LYS A 219 26.62 -20.57 28.01
N SER A 220 25.72 -19.67 28.39
CA SER A 220 25.26 -19.51 29.78
C SER A 220 24.53 -20.77 30.27
N LEU A 221 23.67 -21.35 29.43
CA LEU A 221 22.99 -22.62 29.70
C LEU A 221 23.97 -23.79 29.85
N GLU A 222 24.97 -23.91 28.97
CA GLU A 222 26.01 -24.94 29.05
C GLU A 222 26.86 -24.81 30.31
N ALA A 223 27.22 -23.59 30.71
CA ALA A 223 27.96 -23.35 31.95
C ALA A 223 27.11 -23.75 33.18
N THR A 224 25.81 -23.47 33.15
CA THR A 224 24.87 -23.85 34.22
C THR A 224 24.59 -25.36 34.23
N SER A 225 24.56 -26.01 33.05
CA SER A 225 24.29 -27.45 32.92
C SER A 225 25.50 -28.32 33.27
N LYS A 226 26.73 -27.81 33.21
CA LYS A 226 27.93 -28.50 33.73
C LYS A 226 27.85 -28.79 35.25
N ASN A 227 27.01 -28.07 35.98
CA ASN A 227 26.73 -28.29 37.41
C ASN A 227 25.44 -29.08 37.66
N ARG A 228 24.74 -29.56 36.63
CA ARG A 228 23.57 -30.43 36.75
C ARG A 228 23.98 -31.88 36.45
N SER A 229 23.79 -32.77 37.42
CA SER A 229 23.96 -34.22 37.27
C SER A 229 22.60 -34.93 37.26
N GLY A 230 22.51 -36.08 36.58
CA GLY A 230 21.32 -36.93 36.51
C GLY A 230 20.60 -36.90 35.14
N GLY A 231 19.76 -37.91 34.88
CA GLY A 231 19.19 -38.19 33.55
C GLY A 231 18.38 -37.07 32.90
N ALA A 232 17.79 -36.15 33.67
CA ALA A 232 17.11 -34.97 33.12
C ALA A 232 18.08 -33.92 32.55
N ALA A 233 19.31 -33.84 33.07
CA ALA A 233 20.35 -32.96 32.56
C ALA A 233 20.95 -33.48 31.24
N ASP A 234 21.09 -34.81 31.13
CA ASP A 234 21.54 -35.47 29.90
C ASP A 234 20.50 -35.35 28.79
N ALA A 235 19.22 -35.59 29.10
CA ALA A 235 18.13 -35.38 28.14
C ALA A 235 18.04 -33.91 27.65
N ALA A 236 18.28 -32.94 28.53
CA ALA A 236 18.32 -31.53 28.15
C ALA A 236 19.53 -31.19 27.24
N LYS A 237 20.69 -31.82 27.45
CA LYS A 237 21.86 -31.70 26.56
C LYS A 237 21.57 -32.25 25.17
N ASP A 238 20.94 -33.42 25.10
CA ASP A 238 20.57 -34.05 23.83
C ASP A 238 19.55 -33.19 23.07
N LEU A 239 18.53 -32.66 23.75
CA LEU A 239 17.57 -31.70 23.18
C LEU A 239 18.24 -30.45 22.61
N VAL A 240 19.20 -29.85 23.34
CA VAL A 240 19.96 -28.68 22.83
C VAL A 240 20.80 -29.06 21.61
N LYS A 241 21.41 -30.25 21.60
CA LYS A 241 22.22 -30.75 20.49
C LYS A 241 21.37 -31.02 19.25
N GLU A 242 20.22 -31.65 19.41
CA GLU A 242 19.23 -31.86 18.35
C GLU A 242 18.70 -30.53 17.82
N TYR A 243 18.41 -29.57 18.68
CA TYR A 243 17.95 -28.25 18.27
C TYR A 243 19.00 -27.49 17.45
N ARG A 244 20.29 -27.58 17.84
CA ARG A 244 21.41 -27.02 17.05
C ARG A 244 21.56 -27.70 15.70
N ALA A 245 21.44 -29.03 15.65
CA ALA A 245 21.50 -29.79 14.40
C ALA A 245 20.34 -29.40 13.47
N LEU A 246 19.12 -29.28 14.01
CA LEU A 246 17.94 -28.83 13.28
C LEU A 246 18.10 -27.39 12.77
N ALA A 247 18.60 -26.47 13.60
CA ALA A 247 18.87 -25.10 13.18
C ALA A 247 19.90 -25.03 12.04
N ALA A 248 20.94 -25.87 12.09
CA ALA A 248 21.92 -25.99 11.02
C ALA A 248 21.30 -26.57 9.73
N ASP A 249 20.45 -27.59 9.84
CA ASP A 249 19.74 -28.18 8.70
C ASP A 249 18.76 -27.17 8.07
N ILE A 250 17.98 -26.44 8.88
CA ILE A 250 17.11 -25.37 8.40
C ILE A 250 17.92 -24.29 7.66
N LYS A 251 19.09 -23.90 8.19
CA LYS A 251 19.96 -22.91 7.55
C LYS A 251 20.51 -23.40 6.20
N SER A 252 20.87 -24.68 6.12
CA SER A 252 21.25 -25.36 4.88
C SER A 252 20.11 -25.37 3.85
N ARG A 253 18.90 -25.76 4.28
CA ARG A 253 17.69 -25.76 3.44
C ARG A 253 17.30 -24.35 2.99
N LEU A 254 17.57 -23.32 3.78
CA LEU A 254 17.33 -21.93 3.38
C LEU A 254 18.20 -21.51 2.18
N ALA A 255 19.43 -22.02 2.09
CA ALA A 255 20.30 -21.80 0.94
C ALA A 255 19.80 -22.56 -0.30
N GLN A 256 19.30 -23.79 -0.13
CA GLN A 256 18.65 -24.55 -1.21
C GLN A 256 17.35 -23.90 -1.69
N ALA A 257 16.49 -23.42 -0.79
CA ALA A 257 15.26 -22.71 -1.14
C ALA A 257 15.55 -21.42 -1.92
N LYS A 258 16.63 -20.69 -1.58
CA LYS A 258 17.10 -19.55 -2.39
C LYS A 258 17.54 -19.98 -3.80
N LYS A 259 18.24 -21.10 -3.94
CA LYS A 259 18.60 -21.67 -5.26
C LYS A 259 17.36 -22.00 -6.08
N PHE A 260 16.36 -22.66 -5.48
CA PHE A 260 15.11 -22.97 -6.18
C PHE A 260 14.31 -21.72 -6.55
N SER A 261 14.31 -20.68 -5.71
CA SER A 261 13.72 -19.38 -6.06
C SER A 261 14.41 -18.70 -7.26
N VAL A 262 15.73 -18.83 -7.38
CA VAL A 262 16.48 -18.29 -8.53
C VAL A 262 16.19 -19.10 -9.80
N GLN A 263 16.15 -20.44 -9.70
CA GLN A 263 15.80 -21.31 -10.83
C GLN A 263 14.34 -21.14 -11.28
N ALA A 264 13.40 -20.94 -10.37
CA ALA A 264 12.01 -20.67 -10.71
C ALA A 264 11.83 -19.33 -11.46
N LYS A 265 12.68 -18.33 -11.18
CA LYS A 265 12.71 -17.04 -11.89
C LYS A 265 13.38 -17.09 -13.26
N SER A 266 14.14 -18.14 -13.57
CA SER A 266 14.77 -18.31 -14.89
C SER A 266 13.95 -19.19 -15.84
N LEU A 267 12.87 -19.81 -15.34
CA LEU A 267 12.00 -20.73 -16.08
C LEU A 267 10.62 -20.13 -16.42
N GLY A 268 10.35 -18.88 -16.02
CA GLY A 268 9.16 -18.11 -16.38
C GLY A 268 9.54 -16.69 -16.74
#